data_AF-A0A1G0LZL8-F1
#
_entry.id   AF-A0A1G0LZL8-F1
#
_cell.length_a   1.000
_cell.length_b   1.000
_cell.length_c   1.000
_cell.angle_alpha   90.00
_cell.angle_beta   90.00
_cell.angle_gamma   90.00
#
_symmetry.space_group_name_H-M   'P 1'
#
loop_
_entity.id
_entity.type
_entity.pdbx_description
1 polymer ?
#
loop_
_entity_poly.entity_id
_entity_poly.type
_entity_poly.pdbx_seq_one_letter_code
_entity_poly.pdbx_strand_id
1 'polypeptide(L)' 'MTAPASDPIRRLRHDLANPLAAIMAEVQLMLLNADRYDEETATSLREIEKLARRMRDLLQQPPPQA' A
#
# COMPACT_ATOMS: atom_id res chain seq x y z
N MET A 1 13.66 -30.03 -16.73
CA MET A 1 13.10 -28.67 -16.86
C MET A 1 13.11 -28.04 -15.48
N THR A 2 14.14 -27.28 -15.14
CA THR A 2 14.20 -26.53 -13.87
C THR A 2 13.28 -25.33 -13.98
N ALA A 3 12.24 -25.25 -13.14
CA ALA A 3 11.39 -24.08 -13.05
C ALA A 3 12.26 -22.85 -12.76
N PRO A 4 12.00 -21.68 -13.38
CA PRO A 4 12.76 -20.49 -13.07
C PRO A 4 12.56 -20.19 -11.58
N ALA A 5 13.67 -20.12 -10.83
CA ALA A 5 13.66 -19.75 -9.43
C ALA A 5 12.87 -18.43 -9.31
N SER A 6 11.71 -18.48 -8.67
CA SER A 6 10.86 -17.32 -8.47
C SER A 6 11.68 -16.25 -7.74
N ASP A 7 11.90 -15.11 -8.37
CA ASP A 7 12.60 -13.98 -7.76
C ASP A 7 11.94 -13.64 -6.41
N PRO A 8 12.63 -13.86 -5.27
CA PRO A 8 12.08 -13.63 -3.95
C PRO A 8 11.64 -12.18 -3.75
N ILE A 9 12.29 -11.23 -4.41
CA ILE A 9 11.93 -9.81 -4.36
C ILE A 9 10.63 -9.57 -5.14
N ARG A 10 10.43 -10.24 -6.28
CA ARG A 10 9.16 -10.18 -7.02
C ARG A 10 8.00 -10.72 -6.18
N ARG A 11 8.22 -11.82 -5.46
CA ARG A 11 7.22 -12.40 -4.55
C ARG A 11 6.91 -11.45 -3.39
N LEU A 12 7.93 -10.87 -2.76
CA LEU A 12 7.74 -9.88 -1.69
C LEU A 12 6.95 -8.64 -2.16
N ARG A 13 7.25 -8.10 -3.35
CA ARG A 13 6.48 -6.97 -3.92
C ARG A 13 5.01 -7.31 -4.08
N HIS A 14 4.71 -8.50 -4.61
CA HIS A 14 3.33 -8.96 -4.77
C HIS A 14 2.63 -9.11 -3.42
N ASP A 15 3.27 -9.79 -2.48
CA ASP A 15 2.71 -10.11 -1.18
C ASP A 15 2.49 -8.87 -0.31
N LEU A 16 3.24 -7.78 -0.54
CA LEU A 16 3.03 -6.48 0.11
C LEU A 16 2.08 -5.55 -0.68
N ALA A 17 2.05 -5.60 -2.01
CA ALA A 17 1.18 -4.75 -2.80
C ALA A 17 -0.31 -5.00 -2.52
N ASN A 18 -0.69 -6.26 -2.31
CA ASN A 18 -2.07 -6.65 -2.01
C ASN A 18 -2.59 -6.10 -0.67
N PRO A 19 -1.93 -6.33 0.49
CA PRO A 19 -2.37 -5.77 1.76
C PRO A 19 -2.32 -4.24 1.79
N LEU A 20 -1.36 -3.60 1.11
CA LEU A 20 -1.34 -2.13 1.00
C LEU A 20 -2.56 -1.61 0.22
N ALA A 21 -2.99 -2.30 -0.84
CA ALA A 21 -4.21 -1.96 -1.56
C ALA A 21 -5.46 -2.15 -0.69
N ALA A 22 -5.52 -3.21 0.11
CA ALA A 22 -6.62 -3.44 1.05
C ALA A 22 -6.71 -2.35 2.11
N ILE A 23 -5.58 -1.99 2.76
CA ILE A 23 -5.51 -0.89 3.74
C ILE A 23 -6.01 0.42 3.13
N MET A 24 -5.56 0.75 1.91
CA MET A 24 -6.03 1.95 1.22
C MET A 24 -7.55 1.92 0.99
N ALA A 25 -8.09 0.79 0.54
CA ALA A 25 -9.53 0.65 0.29
C ALA A 25 -10.34 0.80 1.59
N GLU A 26 -9.92 0.16 2.68
CA GLU A 26 -10.58 0.28 3.99
C GLU A 26 -10.55 1.72 4.51
N VAL A 27 -9.39 2.39 4.45
CA VAL A 27 -9.28 3.80 4.85
C VAL A 27 -10.15 4.70 3.98
N GLN A 28 -10.23 4.45 2.67
CA GLN A 28 -11.12 5.19 1.77
C GLN A 28 -12.60 5.00 2.11
N LEU A 29 -13.01 3.79 2.51
CA LEU A 29 -14.38 3.53 2.98
C LEU A 29 -14.69 4.28 4.30
N MET A 30 -13.72 4.39 5.20
CA MET A 30 -13.85 5.20 6.41
C MET A 30 -13.95 6.69 6.04
N LEU A 31 -13.07 7.19 5.16
CA LEU A 31 -13.07 8.58 4.72
C LEU A 31 -14.32 8.98 3.92
N LEU A 32 -15.02 8.04 3.29
CA LEU A 32 -16.33 8.29 2.67
C LEU A 32 -17.37 8.77 3.70
N ASN A 33 -17.21 8.37 4.96
CA ASN A 33 -18.05 8.76 6.09
C ASN A 33 -17.25 9.61 7.10
N ALA A 34 -16.37 10.50 6.59
CA ALA A 34 -15.44 11.28 7.40
C ALA A 34 -16.13 12.18 8.43
N ASP A 35 -17.37 12.60 8.16
CA ASP A 35 -18.23 13.40 9.04
C ASP A 35 -18.59 12.70 10.36
N ARG A 36 -18.41 11.37 10.43
CA ARG A 36 -18.63 10.57 11.64
C ARG A 36 -17.43 10.56 12.59
N TYR A 37 -16.30 11.14 12.19
CA TYR A 37 -15.07 11.20 12.97
C TYR A 37 -14.75 12.64 13.36
N ASP A 38 -14.01 12.81 14.45
CA ASP A 38 -13.38 14.10 14.73
C ASP A 38 -12.28 14.43 13.70
N GLU A 39 -11.88 15.70 13.66
CA GLU A 39 -10.92 16.22 12.69
C GLU A 39 -9.54 15.55 12.81
N GLU A 40 -9.13 15.19 14.03
CA GLU A 40 -7.86 14.52 14.30
C GLU A 40 -7.84 13.11 13.70
N THR A 41 -8.92 12.36 13.90
CA THR A 41 -9.11 11.02 13.34
C THR A 41 -9.18 11.06 11.83
N ALA A 42 -9.96 11.98 11.25
CA ALA A 42 -10.03 12.15 9.79
C ALA A 42 -8.68 12.52 9.17
N THR A 43 -7.88 13.34 9.86
CA THR A 43 -6.52 13.69 9.45
C THR A 43 -5.59 12.49 9.50
N SER A 44 -5.66 11.71 10.58
CA SER A 44 -4.87 10.48 10.74
C SER A 44 -5.19 9.45 9.66
N LEU A 45 -6.46 9.27 9.31
CA LEU A 45 -6.88 8.38 8.21
C LEU A 45 -6.27 8.82 6.86
N ARG A 46 -6.27 10.12 6.55
CA ARG A 46 -5.64 10.63 5.31
C ARG A 46 -4.12 10.39 5.29
N GLU A 47 -3.45 10.53 6.42
CA GLU A 47 -2.02 10.23 6.51
C GLU A 47 -1.74 8.72 6.38
N ILE A 48 -2.59 7.84 6.93
CA ILE A 48 -2.48 6.40 6.71
C ILE A 48 -2.60 6.06 5.22
N GLU A 49 -3.60 6.62 4.51
CA GLU A 49 -3.76 6.41 3.08
C GLU A 49 -2.50 6.84 2.30
N LYS A 50 -1.96 8.01 2.62
CA LYS A 50 -0.75 8.57 2.01
C LYS A 50 0.48 7.70 2.24
N LEU A 51 0.66 7.19 3.46
CA LEU A 51 1.75 6.28 3.80
C LEU A 51 1.62 4.94 3.08
N ALA A 52 0.41 4.36 3.03
CA ALA A 52 0.14 3.12 2.30
C ALA A 52 0.41 3.26 0.80
N ARG A 53 -0.01 4.37 0.20
CA ARG A 53 0.30 4.71 -1.19
C ARG A 53 1.81 4.84 -1.40
N ARG A 54 2.52 5.55 -0.52
CA ARG A 54 3.98 5.71 -0.61
C ARG A 54 4.71 4.37 -0.54
N MET A 55 4.30 3.47 0.35
CA MET A 55 4.86 2.12 0.44
C MET A 55 4.66 1.35 -0.87
N ARG A 56 3.47 1.44 -1.47
CA ARG A 56 3.19 0.80 -2.76
C ARG A 56 4.04 1.36 -3.89
N ASP A 57 4.22 2.68 -3.93
CA ASP A 57 5.03 3.34 -4.95
C ASP A 57 6.50 2.88 -4.84
N LEU A 58 7.05 2.79 -3.63
CA LEU A 58 8.41 2.27 -3.38
C LEU A 58 8.58 0.83 -3.87
N LEU A 59 7.55 -0.01 -3.73
CA LEU A 59 7.59 -1.40 -4.22
C LEU A 59 7.51 -1.50 -5.75
N GLN A 60 6.92 -0.51 -6.41
CA GLN A 60 6.78 -0.48 -7.88
C GLN A 60 7.97 0.18 -8.59
N GLN A 61 8.86 0.85 -7.86
CA GLN A 61 10.05 1.43 -8.46
C GLN A 61 10.93 0.33 -9.09
N PRO A 62 11.38 0.51 -10.34
CA PRO A 62 12.40 -0.35 -10.90
C PRO A 62 13.67 -0.24 -10.03
N PRO A 63 14.43 -1.34 -9.84
CA PRO A 63 15.68 -1.27 -9.10
C PRO A 63 16.58 -0.19 -9.72
N PRO A 64 17.30 0.60 -8.90
CA PRO A 64 18.22 1.60 -9.41
C PRO A 64 19.18 0.94 -10.40
N GLN A 65 19.30 1.51 -11.60
CA GLN A 65 20.27 1.05 -12.59
C GLN A 65 21.66 1.37 -12.03
N ALA A 66 22.46 0.33 -11.79
CA ALA A 66 23.84 0.43 -11.33
C ALA A 66 24.76 0.91 -12.47
#